data_AF-A0A167FDE1-F1
#
_entry.id   AF-A0A167FDE1-F1
#
_cell.length_a   1.000
_cell.length_b   1.000
_cell.length_c   1.000
_cell.angle_alpha   90.00
_cell.angle_beta   90.00
_cell.angle_gamma   90.00
#
_symmetry.space_group_name_H-M   'P 1'
#
loop_
_entity.id
_entity.type
_entity.pdbx_description
1 polymer ?
#
loop_
_entity_poly.entity_id
_entity_poly.type
_entity_poly.pdbx_seq_one_letter_code
_entity_poly.pdbx_strand_id
1 'polypeptide(L)'
;MHFWVVQNKTVPNEILEELTNSDEWRVRHMIASKNKITETIQKKLAIDREVLVRSSIARNKKVKLSVLLLLINDEDEEIRNMAKERIFKGEYNE
;
A
#
# COMPACT_ATOMS: atom_id res chain seq x y z
N MET A 1 0.14 11.35 17.34
CA MET A 1 0.23 9.92 16.98
C MET A 1 1.71 9.54 16.91
N HIS A 2 2.15 8.46 17.54
CA HIS A 2 3.57 8.11 17.65
C HIS A 2 4.07 7.40 16.38
N PHE A 3 4.57 8.17 15.41
CA PHE A 3 5.12 7.66 14.14
C PHE A 3 6.26 6.63 14.31
N TRP A 4 6.91 6.56 15.47
CA TRP A 4 7.95 5.57 15.76
C TRP A 4 7.43 4.14 15.74
N VAL A 5 6.15 3.92 16.06
CA VAL A 5 5.57 2.57 16.14
C VAL A 5 5.66 1.89 14.77
N VAL A 6 5.39 2.59 13.67
CA VAL A 6 5.48 2.01 12.32
C VAL A 6 6.92 1.67 11.89
N GLN A 7 7.96 2.10 12.60
CA GLN A 7 9.33 1.66 12.28
C GLN A 7 9.63 0.26 12.83
N ASN A 8 8.87 -0.19 13.83
CA ASN A 8 9.06 -1.51 14.39
C ASN A 8 8.60 -2.60 13.38
N LYS A 9 9.40 -3.65 13.25
CA LYS A 9 9.13 -4.81 12.38
C LYS A 9 8.15 -5.81 13.00
N THR A 10 7.90 -5.73 14.30
CA THR A 10 7.05 -6.66 15.06
C THR A 10 5.73 -6.03 15.50
N VAL A 11 5.30 -4.95 14.87
CA VAL A 11 4.00 -4.31 15.17
C VAL A 11 2.88 -5.27 14.79
N PRO A 12 1.92 -5.54 15.70
CA PRO A 12 0.71 -6.29 15.39
C PRO A 12 -0.06 -5.67 14.21
N ASN A 13 -0.69 -6.52 13.39
CA ASN A 13 -1.48 -6.06 12.24
C ASN A 13 -2.63 -5.13 12.64
N GLU A 14 -3.25 -5.36 13.80
CA GLU A 14 -4.33 -4.53 14.35
C GLU A 14 -3.88 -3.09 14.55
N ILE A 15 -2.68 -2.88 15.09
CA ILE A 15 -2.10 -1.55 15.28
C ILE A 15 -1.78 -0.91 13.93
N LEU A 16 -1.25 -1.68 12.97
CA LEU A 16 -1.00 -1.17 11.62
C LEU A 16 -2.31 -0.75 10.95
N GLU A 17 -3.38 -1.51 11.13
CA GLU A 17 -4.71 -1.21 10.61
C GLU A 17 -5.29 0.08 11.21
N GLU A 18 -5.15 0.28 12.52
CA GLU A 18 -5.52 1.56 13.15
C GLU A 18 -4.72 2.73 12.57
N LEU A 19 -3.41 2.56 12.38
CA LEU A 19 -2.51 3.59 11.87
C LEU A 19 -2.74 3.91 10.39
N THR A 20 -3.43 3.06 9.63
CA THR A 20 -3.90 3.43 8.28
C THR A 20 -4.94 4.55 8.30
N ASN A 21 -5.60 4.82 9.43
CA ASN A 21 -6.52 5.95 9.58
C ASN A 21 -5.81 7.24 10.04
N SER A 22 -4.49 7.21 10.22
CA SER A 22 -3.74 8.41 10.64
C SER A 22 -3.92 9.53 9.62
N ASP A 23 -4.17 10.76 10.09
CA ASP A 23 -4.23 11.93 9.21
C ASP A 23 -2.91 12.20 8.48
N GLU A 24 -1.78 11.85 9.12
CA GLU A 24 -0.46 12.05 8.57
C GLU A 24 -0.16 11.02 7.47
N TRP A 25 -0.12 11.48 6.23
CA TRP A 25 0.14 10.63 5.08
C TRP A 25 1.49 9.92 5.14
N ARG A 26 2.51 10.49 5.82
CA ARG A 26 3.82 9.86 6.00
C ARG A 26 3.72 8.54 6.77
N VAL A 27 2.84 8.48 7.77
CA VAL A 27 2.58 7.24 8.53
C VAL A 27 1.97 6.18 7.62
N ARG A 28 0.93 6.55 6.86
CA ARG A 28 0.26 5.65 5.90
C ARG A 28 1.21 5.17 4.80
N HIS A 29 2.04 6.07 4.28
CA HIS A 29 3.09 5.78 3.30
C HIS A 29 4.12 4.78 3.85
N MET A 30 4.56 4.95 5.09
CA MET A 30 5.46 4.00 5.74
C MET A 30 4.82 2.61 5.87
N ILE A 31 3.53 2.54 6.19
CA ILE A 31 2.80 1.26 6.25
C ILE A 31 2.73 0.64 4.86
N ALA A 32 2.40 1.41 3.82
CA ALA A 32 2.34 0.94 2.43
C ALA A 32 3.65 0.34 1.94
N SER A 33 4.79 0.85 2.41
CA SER A 33 6.13 0.34 2.07
C SER A 33 6.49 -1.00 2.76
N LYS A 34 5.71 -1.47 3.74
CA LYS A 34 6.02 -2.70 4.47
C LYS A 34 5.66 -3.93 3.64
N ASN A 35 6.54 -4.93 3.67
CA ASN A 35 6.33 -6.21 2.99
C ASN A 35 5.37 -7.16 3.72
N LYS A 36 5.13 -6.95 5.02
CA LYS A 36 4.32 -7.82 5.88
C LYS A 36 3.07 -7.08 6.35
N ILE A 37 2.22 -6.69 5.41
CA ILE A 37 0.90 -6.11 5.68
C ILE A 37 -0.18 -6.99 5.07
N THR A 38 -1.33 -7.05 5.74
CA THR A 38 -2.48 -7.85 5.29
C THR A 38 -3.06 -7.29 4.00
N GLU A 39 -3.77 -8.14 3.25
CA GLU A 39 -4.47 -7.71 2.04
C GLU A 39 -5.49 -6.60 2.32
N THR A 40 -6.17 -6.65 3.48
CA THR A 40 -7.09 -5.59 3.92
C THR A 40 -6.39 -4.24 4.02
N ILE A 41 -5.22 -4.19 4.66
CA ILE A 41 -4.40 -2.98 4.76
C ILE A 41 -3.95 -2.52 3.36
N GLN A 42 -3.53 -3.44 2.50
CA GLN A 42 -3.12 -3.10 1.12
C GLN A 42 -4.26 -2.47 0.33
N LYS A 43 -5.46 -3.07 0.34
CA LYS A 43 -6.64 -2.54 -0.37
C LYS A 43 -7.01 -1.15 0.13
N LYS A 44 -6.99 -0.95 1.45
CA LYS A 44 -7.29 0.35 2.06
C LYS A 44 -6.31 1.45 1.63
N LEU A 45 -5.01 1.13 1.59
CA LEU A 45 -3.98 2.08 1.17
C LEU A 45 -3.91 2.25 -0.35
N ALA A 46 -4.45 1.32 -1.14
CA ALA A 46 -4.52 1.44 -2.60
C ALA A 46 -5.56 2.47 -3.07
N ILE A 47 -6.53 2.81 -2.22
CA ILE A 47 -7.53 3.86 -2.47
C ILE A 47 -7.27 5.10 -1.60
N ASP A 48 -6.05 5.26 -1.08
CA ASP A 48 -5.70 6.39 -0.24
C ASP A 48 -5.85 7.72 -0.99
N ARG A 49 -6.21 8.79 -0.26
CA ARG A 49 -6.30 10.14 -0.82
C ARG A 49 -4.95 10.69 -1.29
N GLU A 50 -3.85 10.22 -0.71
CA GLU A 50 -2.50 10.69 -1.03
C GLU A 50 -1.84 9.81 -2.10
N VAL A 51 -1.44 10.44 -3.21
CA VAL A 51 -0.82 9.76 -4.35
C VAL A 51 0.47 9.03 -3.97
N LEU A 52 1.27 9.61 -3.05
CA LEU A 52 2.50 8.98 -2.57
C LEU A 52 2.25 7.67 -1.81
N VAL A 53 1.10 7.56 -1.13
CA VAL A 53 0.71 6.32 -0.44
C VAL A 53 0.30 5.26 -1.45
N ARG A 54 -0.55 5.62 -2.43
CA ARG A 54 -1.00 4.72 -3.50
C ARG A 54 0.19 4.23 -4.35
N SER A 55 1.12 5.12 -4.70
CA SER A 55 2.35 4.78 -5.43
C SER A 55 3.22 3.79 -4.66
N SER A 56 3.33 3.94 -3.33
CA SER A 56 4.06 2.99 -2.49
C SER A 56 3.44 1.60 -2.49
N ILE A 57 2.11 1.47 -2.53
CA ILE A 57 1.44 0.17 -2.73
C ILE A 57 1.75 -0.39 -4.12
N ALA A 58 1.63 0.42 -5.17
CA ALA A 58 1.92 0.00 -6.55
C ALA A 58 3.36 -0.54 -6.71
N ARG A 59 4.33 0.06 -6.01
CA ARG A 59 5.74 -0.35 -6.00
C ARG A 59 6.06 -1.46 -5.00
N ASN A 60 5.15 -1.81 -4.10
CA ASN A 60 5.41 -2.82 -3.08
C ASN A 60 5.55 -4.21 -3.73
N LYS A 61 6.70 -4.86 -3.54
CA LYS A 61 6.98 -6.19 -4.14
C LYS A 61 6.08 -7.30 -3.59
N LYS A 62 5.44 -7.07 -2.43
CA LYS A 62 4.53 -8.01 -1.78
C LYS A 62 3.05 -7.68 -1.96
N VAL A 63 2.74 -6.75 -2.86
CA VAL A 63 1.36 -6.41 -3.22
C VAL A 63 0.65 -7.61 -3.85
N LYS A 64 -0.63 -7.78 -3.52
CA LYS A 64 -1.50 -8.83 -4.05
C LYS A 64 -2.02 -8.46 -5.44
N LEU A 65 -2.31 -9.46 -6.28
CA LEU A 65 -2.96 -9.25 -7.59
C LEU A 65 -4.26 -8.47 -7.45
N SER A 66 -5.10 -8.85 -6.48
CA SER A 66 -6.39 -8.19 -6.20
C SER A 66 -6.25 -6.69 -5.95
N VAL A 67 -5.11 -6.25 -5.41
CA VAL A 67 -4.81 -4.85 -5.11
C VAL A 67 -4.29 -4.13 -6.36
N LEU A 68 -3.42 -4.77 -7.16
CA LEU A 68 -3.01 -4.20 -8.45
C LEU A 68 -4.20 -3.98 -9.38
N LEU A 69 -5.18 -4.89 -9.37
CA LEU A 69 -6.43 -4.75 -10.14
C LEU A 69 -7.29 -3.56 -9.70
N LEU A 70 -7.12 -3.04 -8.48
CA LEU A 70 -7.74 -1.77 -8.09
C LEU A 70 -6.98 -0.58 -8.71
N LEU A 71 -5.65 -0.65 -8.68
CA LEU A 71 -4.76 0.42 -9.12
C LEU A 71 -4.71 0.63 -10.65
N ILE A 72 -5.15 -0.34 -11.46
CA ILE A 72 -5.25 -0.12 -12.92
C ILE A 72 -6.23 0.99 -13.32
N ASN A 73 -7.14 1.35 -12.40
CA ASN A 73 -8.13 2.41 -12.53
C ASN A 73 -7.82 3.63 -11.64
N ASP A 74 -6.60 3.73 -11.09
CA ASP A 74 -6.18 4.89 -10.29
C ASP A 74 -6.31 6.19 -11.11
N GLU A 75 -6.51 7.32 -10.44
CA GLU A 75 -6.58 8.64 -11.09
C GLU A 75 -5.20 9.06 -11.65
N ASP A 76 -4.13 8.62 -11.01
CA ASP A 76 -2.75 8.89 -11.42
C ASP A 76 -2.29 7.94 -12.53
N GLU A 77 -1.80 8.51 -13.63
CA GLU A 77 -1.39 7.73 -14.81
C GLU A 77 -0.18 6.84 -14.56
N GLU A 78 0.81 7.31 -13.79
CA GLU A 78 2.00 6.52 -13.48
C GLU A 78 1.63 5.29 -12.66
N ILE A 79 0.71 5.45 -11.71
CA ILE A 79 0.21 4.33 -10.89
C ILE A 79 -0.53 3.32 -11.75
N ARG A 80 -1.43 3.76 -12.65
CA ARG A 80 -2.14 2.86 -13.57
C ARG A 80 -1.18 2.06 -14.44
N ASN A 81 -0.19 2.73 -15.04
CA ASN A 81 0.76 2.10 -15.95
C ASN A 81 1.65 1.10 -15.20
N MET A 82 2.13 1.46 -14.00
CA MET A 82 2.88 0.58 -13.12
C MET A 82 2.08 -0.68 -12.77
N ALA A 83 0.81 -0.52 -12.38
CA ALA A 83 -0.05 -1.65 -12.02
C ALA A 83 -0.25 -2.60 -13.21
N LYS A 84 -0.55 -2.06 -14.40
CA LYS A 84 -0.69 -2.84 -15.64
C LYS A 84 0.58 -3.57 -16.02
N GLU A 85 1.73 -2.89 -15.96
CA GLU A 85 3.04 -3.48 -16.27
C GLU A 85 3.35 -4.64 -15.32
N ARG A 86 3.12 -4.46 -14.02
CA ARG A 86 3.36 -5.51 -13.03
C ARG A 86 2.43 -6.70 -13.19
N ILE A 87 1.16 -6.46 -13.52
CA ILE A 87 0.23 -7.54 -13.85
C ILE A 87 0.73 -8.31 -15.08
N PHE A 88 1.13 -7.60 -16.14
CA PHE A 88 1.65 -8.20 -17.36
C PHE A 88 2.91 -9.04 -17.12
N LYS A 89 3.83 -8.57 -16.25
CA LYS A 89 5.06 -9.28 -15.89
C LYS A 89 4.87 -10.40 -14.87
N GLY A 90 3.68 -10.53 -14.25
CA GLY A 90 3.46 -11.48 -13.16
C GLY A 90 4.15 -11.09 -11.84
N GLU A 91 4.47 -9.80 -11.65
CA GLU A 91 5.20 -9.30 -10.49
C GLU A 91 4.25 -8.95 -9.33
N TYR A 92 3.55 -9.95 -8.78
CA TYR A 92 2.63 -9.80 -7.67
C TYR A 92 2.57 -11.09 -6.82
N ASN A 93 1.99 -10.99 -5.63
CA ASN A 93 1.62 -12.17 -4.85
C ASN A 93 0.17 -12.60 -5.16
N GLU A 94 -0.09 -13.90 -5.11
CA GLU A 94 -1.42 -14.47 -4.88
C GLU A 94 -1.86 -14.20 -3.46
#